data_AF-A0A4U0F9K6-F1
#
_entry.id   AF-A0A4U0F9K6-F1
#
_cell.length_a   1.000
_cell.length_b   1.000
_cell.length_c   1.000
_cell.angle_alpha   90.00
_cell.angle_beta   90.00
_cell.angle_gamma   90.00
#
_symmetry.space_group_name_H-M   'P 1'
#
loop_
_entity.id
_entity.type
_entity.pdbx_description
1 polymer ?
#
loop_
_entity_poly.entity_id
_entity_poly.type
_entity_poly.pdbx_seq_one_letter_code
_entity_poly.pdbx_strand_id
1 'polypeptide(L)'
;MRWFKENVWAAAAITLLRIYVGWQWIDAGWHKLSGGFDAGGFLKGAVGKPVADHATNAVLFPNFTYFLEHFALPNVKVINVMIPLGEFLIGLGLILGGLTLTAAFFGMMLNFMFLMAGTVSTNPWLLLLGFIVFTAGANAGRFG
;
A
#
# COMPACT_ATOMS: atom_id res chain seq x y z
N MET A 1 -2.63 0.95 25.56
CA MET A 1 -3.10 0.12 24.42
C MET A 1 -4.49 -0.50 24.63
N ARG A 2 -4.91 -0.89 25.84
CA ARG A 2 -6.25 -1.49 26.10
C ARG A 2 -7.41 -0.68 25.51
N TRP A 3 -7.43 0.63 25.73
CA TRP A 3 -8.49 1.51 25.22
C TRP A 3 -8.67 1.40 23.69
N PHE A 4 -7.59 1.45 22.93
CA PHE A 4 -7.62 1.39 21.46
C PHE A 4 -8.08 0.03 20.92
N LYS A 5 -7.81 -1.06 21.65
CA LYS A 5 -8.11 -2.44 21.25
C LYS A 5 -9.44 -2.99 21.80
N GLU A 6 -10.08 -2.31 22.74
CA GLU A 6 -11.29 -2.84 23.42
C GLU A 6 -12.48 -1.88 23.37
N ASN A 7 -12.24 -0.57 23.23
CA ASN A 7 -13.28 0.45 23.31
C ASN A 7 -14.13 0.49 22.02
N VAL A 8 -15.45 0.55 22.18
CA VAL A 8 -16.43 0.57 21.08
C VAL A 8 -16.35 1.87 20.26
N TRP A 9 -16.10 3.01 20.90
CA TRP A 9 -15.93 4.29 20.20
C TRP A 9 -14.64 4.32 19.39
N ALA A 10 -13.57 3.75 19.93
CA ALA A 10 -12.34 3.55 19.17
C ALA A 10 -12.59 2.63 17.95
N ALA A 11 -13.37 1.55 18.11
CA ALA A 11 -13.74 0.67 17.01
C ALA A 11 -14.56 1.40 15.92
N ALA A 12 -15.51 2.26 16.32
CA ALA A 12 -16.30 3.06 15.39
C ALA A 12 -15.42 4.05 14.61
N ALA A 13 -14.53 4.77 15.29
CA ALA A 13 -13.58 5.67 14.65
C ALA A 13 -12.65 4.93 13.67
N ILE A 14 -12.15 3.75 14.07
CA ILE A 14 -11.32 2.91 13.20
C ILE A 14 -12.10 2.38 12.01
N THR A 15 -13.39 2.07 12.17
CA THR A 15 -14.24 1.64 11.06
C THR A 15 -14.39 2.74 10.01
N LEU A 16 -14.63 3.98 10.43
CA LEU A 16 -14.71 5.12 9.50
C LEU A 16 -13.37 5.35 8.80
N LEU A 17 -12.27 5.29 9.53
CA LEU A 17 -10.92 5.39 8.97
C LEU A 17 -10.65 4.27 7.95
N ARG A 18 -11.01 3.04 8.31
CA ARG A 18 -10.86 1.84 7.49
C ARG A 18 -11.65 1.95 6.19
N ILE A 19 -12.88 2.44 6.24
CA ILE A 19 -13.71 2.68 5.04
C ILE A 19 -13.06 3.74 4.15
N TYR A 20 -12.56 4.84 4.71
CA TYR A 20 -11.87 5.88 3.95
C TYR A 20 -10.61 5.34 3.25
N VAL A 21 -9.74 4.65 4.00
CA VAL A 21 -8.52 4.04 3.43
C VAL A 21 -8.89 2.98 2.39
N GLY A 22 -9.90 2.16 2.68
CA GLY A 22 -10.39 1.14 1.76
C GLY A 22 -10.93 1.74 0.47
N TRP A 23 -11.66 2.85 0.53
CA TRP A 23 -12.17 3.56 -0.65
C TRP A 23 -11.03 4.10 -1.52
N GLN A 24 -9.99 4.68 -0.93
CA GLN A 24 -8.80 5.14 -1.68
C GLN A 24 -8.13 3.98 -2.46
N TRP A 25 -8.05 2.80 -1.84
CA TRP A 25 -7.53 1.60 -2.51
C TRP A 25 -8.43 1.06 -3.61
N ILE A 26 -9.74 1.03 -3.39
CA ILE A 26 -10.70 0.61 -4.42
C ILE A 26 -10.63 1.57 -5.60
N ASP A 27 -10.66 2.88 -5.37
CA ASP A 27 -10.63 3.88 -6.45
C ASP A 27 -9.35 3.77 -7.29
N ALA A 28 -8.19 3.63 -6.63
CA ALA A 28 -6.90 3.44 -7.31
C ALA A 28 -6.83 2.11 -8.10
N GLY A 29 -7.22 1.00 -7.46
CA GLY A 29 -7.19 -0.32 -8.08
C GLY A 29 -8.19 -0.42 -9.23
N TRP A 30 -9.40 0.12 -9.06
CA TRP A 30 -10.45 0.11 -10.08
C TRP A 30 -10.05 0.93 -11.30
N HIS A 31 -9.55 2.15 -11.13
CA HIS A 31 -9.04 2.97 -12.23
C HIS A 31 -7.97 2.25 -13.05
N LYS A 32 -7.08 1.50 -12.38
CA LYS A 32 -6.05 0.71 -13.05
C LYS A 32 -6.59 -0.51 -13.77
N LEU A 33 -7.59 -1.19 -13.19
CA LEU A 33 -8.25 -2.34 -13.81
C LEU A 33 -9.09 -1.95 -15.03
N SER A 34 -9.79 -0.81 -14.98
CA SER A 34 -10.68 -0.35 -16.06
C SER A 34 -9.97 0.49 -17.13
N GLY A 35 -8.91 1.23 -16.76
CA GLY A 35 -8.23 2.20 -17.63
C GLY A 35 -6.99 1.68 -18.35
N GLY A 36 -6.55 0.45 -18.05
CA GLY A 36 -5.29 -0.10 -18.52
C GLY A 36 -4.12 0.41 -17.68
N PHE A 37 -3.38 -0.52 -17.06
CA PHE A 37 -2.26 -0.22 -16.18
C PHE A 37 -0.96 -0.81 -16.71
N ASP A 38 0.10 0.01 -16.73
CA ASP A 38 1.45 -0.44 -17.05
C ASP A 38 2.47 0.13 -16.05
N ALA A 39 3.06 -0.75 -15.25
CA ALA A 39 4.12 -0.44 -14.32
C ALA A 39 5.49 -0.34 -14.99
N GLY A 40 5.64 -0.68 -16.28
CA GLY A 40 6.93 -0.73 -16.96
C GLY A 40 7.67 0.61 -16.95
N GLY A 41 6.96 1.71 -17.25
CA GLY A 41 7.53 3.05 -17.18
C GLY A 41 7.94 3.44 -15.75
N PHE A 42 7.09 3.13 -14.78
CA PHE A 42 7.35 3.37 -13.36
C PHE A 42 8.59 2.61 -12.87
N LEU A 43 8.69 1.31 -13.16
CA LEU A 43 9.79 0.46 -12.73
C LEU A 43 11.12 0.87 -13.39
N LYS A 44 11.11 1.19 -14.69
CA LYS A 44 12.30 1.71 -15.39
C LYS A 44 12.76 3.04 -14.80
N GLY A 45 11.82 3.91 -14.44
CA GLY A 45 12.10 5.17 -13.75
C GLY A 45 12.75 4.94 -12.40
N ALA A 46 12.21 4.03 -11.59
CA ALA A 46 12.73 3.70 -10.27
C ALA A 46 14.13 3.06 -10.32
N VAL A 47 14.43 2.25 -11.35
CA VAL A 47 15.77 1.69 -11.56
C VAL A 47 16.76 2.72 -12.12
N GLY A 48 16.33 3.55 -13.07
CA GLY A 48 17.19 4.54 -13.71
C GLY A 48 17.47 5.78 -12.86
N LYS A 49 16.59 6.09 -11.91
CA LYS A 49 16.72 7.19 -10.94
C LYS A 49 16.35 6.69 -9.55
N PRO A 50 17.14 5.77 -8.96
CA PRO A 50 16.85 5.24 -7.64
C PRO A 50 17.01 6.34 -6.59
N VAL A 51 16.40 6.13 -5.43
CA VAL A 51 16.55 7.04 -4.29
C VAL A 51 18.03 7.09 -3.89
N ALA A 52 18.62 8.28 -3.96
CA ALA A 52 20.04 8.51 -3.76
C ALA A 52 20.30 9.61 -2.74
N ASP A 53 21.43 9.53 -2.07
CA ASP A 53 21.91 10.54 -1.13
C ASP A 53 22.21 11.87 -1.86
N HIS A 54 21.74 12.98 -1.31
CA HIS A 54 21.86 14.29 -1.95
C HIS A 54 23.30 14.83 -2.02
N ALA A 55 24.20 14.39 -1.14
CA ALA A 55 25.58 14.88 -1.08
C ALA A 55 26.54 14.01 -1.89
N THR A 56 26.31 12.69 -1.91
CA THR A 56 27.22 11.70 -2.50
C THR A 56 26.68 11.04 -3.76
N ASN A 57 25.40 11.22 -4.08
CA ASN A 57 24.68 10.48 -5.13
C ASN A 57 24.73 8.95 -4.96
N ALA A 58 25.07 8.45 -3.77
CA ALA A 58 25.06 7.03 -3.49
C ALA A 58 23.63 6.50 -3.41
N VAL A 59 23.36 5.35 -4.04
CA VAL A 59 22.04 4.69 -3.99
C VAL A 59 21.75 4.27 -2.55
N LEU A 60 20.63 4.74 -1.99
CA LEU A 60 20.24 4.47 -0.60
C LEU A 60 19.63 3.08 -0.42
N PHE A 61 18.98 2.54 -1.45
CA PHE A 61 18.35 1.21 -1.42
C PHE A 61 18.87 0.30 -2.54
N PRO A 62 20.15 -0.11 -2.50
CA PRO A 62 20.76 -0.88 -3.58
C PRO A 62 20.11 -2.26 -3.76
N ASN A 63 19.77 -2.95 -2.68
CA ASN A 63 19.09 -4.26 -2.73
C ASN A 63 17.69 -4.16 -3.35
N PHE A 64 16.97 -3.08 -3.06
CA PHE A 64 15.63 -2.87 -3.63
C PHE A 64 15.72 -2.52 -5.12
N THR A 65 16.67 -1.64 -5.48
CA THR A 65 16.94 -1.30 -6.89
C THR A 65 17.32 -2.56 -7.69
N TYR A 66 18.17 -3.42 -7.12
CA TYR A 66 18.53 -4.71 -7.70
C TYR A 66 17.31 -5.62 -7.92
N PHE A 67 16.42 -5.72 -6.92
CA PHE A 67 15.15 -6.46 -7.05
C PHE A 67 14.27 -5.89 -8.16
N LEU A 68 14.15 -4.56 -8.27
CA LEU A 68 13.36 -3.93 -9.32
C LEU A 68 13.93 -4.26 -10.71
N GLU A 69 15.25 -4.23 -10.86
CA GLU A 69 15.93 -4.48 -12.12
C GLU A 69 15.90 -5.95 -12.54
N HIS A 70 16.17 -6.87 -11.62
CA HIS A 70 16.36 -8.28 -11.95
C HIS A 70 15.10 -9.14 -11.77
N PHE A 71 14.12 -8.69 -10.99
CA PHE A 71 12.88 -9.42 -10.75
C PHE A 71 11.65 -8.65 -11.25
N ALA A 72 11.43 -7.42 -10.80
CA ALA A 72 10.18 -6.72 -11.11
C ALA A 72 10.05 -6.35 -12.59
N LEU A 73 11.12 -5.81 -13.20
CA LEU A 73 11.14 -5.42 -14.61
C LEU A 73 10.96 -6.61 -15.57
N PRO A 74 11.70 -7.73 -15.43
CA PRO A 74 11.47 -8.92 -16.26
C PRO A 74 10.07 -9.51 -16.12
N ASN A 75 9.46 -9.39 -14.92
CA ASN A 75 8.13 -9.91 -14.63
C ASN A 75 7.02 -8.85 -14.71
N VAL A 76 7.24 -7.73 -15.42
CA VAL A 76 6.31 -6.59 -15.46
C VAL A 76 4.88 -6.98 -15.87
N LYS A 77 4.72 -7.97 -16.76
CA LYS A 77 3.39 -8.46 -17.18
C LYS A 77 2.57 -8.99 -16.01
N VAL A 78 3.23 -9.69 -15.08
CA VAL A 78 2.58 -10.21 -13.86
C VAL A 78 2.31 -9.07 -12.90
N ILE A 79 3.26 -8.15 -12.74
CA ILE A 79 3.12 -6.95 -11.89
C ILE A 79 1.95 -6.07 -12.35
N ASN A 80 1.73 -5.95 -13.65
CA ASN A 80 0.62 -5.18 -14.23
C ASN A 80 -0.76 -5.75 -13.89
N VAL A 81 -0.84 -7.03 -13.51
CA VAL A 81 -2.08 -7.65 -13.01
C VAL A 81 -2.12 -7.63 -11.49
N MET A 82 -1.01 -7.99 -10.83
CA MET A 82 -0.94 -8.12 -9.38
C MET A 82 -1.13 -6.79 -8.64
N ILE A 83 -0.57 -5.68 -9.15
CA ILE A 83 -0.73 -4.38 -8.48
C ILE A 83 -2.20 -3.96 -8.50
N PRO A 84 -2.87 -3.78 -9.66
CA PRO A 84 -4.26 -3.30 -9.67
C PRO A 84 -5.21 -4.22 -8.91
N LEU A 85 -5.04 -5.54 -9.06
CA LEU A 85 -5.84 -6.52 -8.35
C LEU A 85 -5.59 -6.48 -6.84
N GLY A 86 -4.33 -6.38 -6.43
CA GLY A 86 -3.94 -6.25 -5.03
C GLY A 86 -4.54 -4.99 -4.41
N GLU A 87 -4.42 -3.85 -5.07
CA GLU A 87 -5.00 -2.58 -4.62
C GLU A 87 -6.52 -2.69 -4.42
N PHE A 88 -7.22 -3.25 -5.40
CA PHE A 88 -8.66 -3.45 -5.31
C PHE A 88 -9.06 -4.39 -4.17
N LEU A 89 -8.36 -5.53 -4.02
CA LEU A 89 -8.64 -6.51 -2.95
C LEU A 89 -8.29 -5.99 -1.56
N ILE A 90 -7.23 -5.19 -1.42
CA ILE A 90 -6.91 -4.48 -0.18
C ILE A 90 -8.05 -3.53 0.18
N GLY A 91 -8.53 -2.75 -0.79
CA GLY A 91 -9.67 -1.86 -0.59
C GLY A 91 -10.92 -2.61 -0.15
N LEU A 92 -11.25 -3.72 -0.82
CA LEU A 92 -12.38 -4.56 -0.48
C LEU A 92 -12.25 -5.17 0.93
N GLY A 93 -11.08 -5.71 1.28
CA GLY A 93 -10.82 -6.31 2.59
C GLY A 93 -10.91 -5.29 3.73
N LEU A 94 -10.51 -4.04 3.48
CA LEU A 94 -10.70 -2.94 4.42
C LEU A 94 -12.18 -2.54 4.51
N ILE A 95 -12.92 -2.35 3.42
CA ILE A 95 -14.31 -1.92 3.51
C ILE A 95 -15.19 -2.97 4.20
N LEU A 96 -15.10 -4.22 3.76
CA LEU A 96 -15.91 -5.32 4.29
C LEU A 96 -15.53 -5.68 5.73
N GLY A 97 -14.25 -5.54 6.08
CA GLY A 97 -13.77 -5.64 7.45
C GLY A 97 -13.35 -7.04 7.92
N GLY A 98 -13.88 -8.11 7.33
CA GLY A 98 -13.55 -9.49 7.71
C GLY A 98 -12.07 -9.87 7.51
N LEU A 99 -11.32 -9.11 6.70
CA LEU A 99 -9.89 -9.29 6.45
C LEU A 99 -9.07 -8.03 6.76
N THR A 100 -9.55 -7.18 7.69
CA THR A 100 -8.96 -5.86 7.98
C THR A 100 -7.45 -5.92 8.23
N LEU A 101 -6.97 -6.85 9.06
CA LEU A 101 -5.54 -6.94 9.39
C LEU A 101 -4.69 -7.31 8.18
N THR A 102 -5.11 -8.32 7.42
CA THR A 102 -4.42 -8.77 6.21
C THR A 102 -4.40 -7.66 5.16
N ALA A 103 -5.54 -7.01 4.93
CA ALA A 103 -5.66 -5.91 3.98
C ALA A 103 -4.80 -4.71 4.40
N ALA A 104 -4.83 -4.32 5.68
CA ALA A 104 -4.00 -3.24 6.20
C ALA A 104 -2.51 -3.57 6.06
N PHE A 105 -2.10 -4.81 6.35
CA PHE A 105 -0.71 -5.25 6.18
C PHE A 105 -0.23 -5.12 4.73
N PHE A 106 -0.96 -5.68 3.77
CA PHE A 106 -0.57 -5.61 2.36
C PHE A 106 -0.66 -4.19 1.81
N GLY A 107 -1.63 -3.39 2.26
CA GLY A 107 -1.71 -1.97 1.91
C GLY A 107 -0.51 -1.17 2.42
N MET A 108 -0.08 -1.40 3.66
CA MET A 108 1.14 -0.80 4.19
C MET A 108 2.37 -1.26 3.41
N MET A 109 2.50 -2.56 3.14
CA MET A 109 3.61 -3.13 2.38
C MET A 109 3.73 -2.50 0.99
N LEU A 110 2.61 -2.38 0.27
CA LEU A 110 2.60 -1.82 -1.08
C LEU A 110 2.93 -0.32 -1.07
N ASN A 111 2.38 0.47 -0.15
CA ASN A 111 2.78 1.88 0.03
C ASN A 111 4.25 2.02 0.38
N PHE A 112 4.78 1.15 1.24
CA PHE A 112 6.18 1.15 1.59
C PHE A 112 7.07 0.86 0.37
N MET A 113 6.72 -0.12 -0.46
CA MET A 113 7.44 -0.41 -1.70
C MET A 113 7.43 0.80 -2.68
N PHE A 114 6.30 1.51 -2.79
CA PHE A 114 6.22 2.72 -3.62
C PHE A 114 7.11 3.86 -3.10
N LEU A 115 7.23 4.02 -1.78
CA LEU A 115 8.15 4.98 -1.17
C LEU A 115 9.61 4.60 -1.43
N MET A 116 9.96 3.31 -1.33
CA MET A 116 11.30 2.81 -1.66
C MET A 116 11.65 3.00 -3.14
N ALA A 117 10.65 2.98 -4.02
CA ALA A 117 10.80 3.28 -5.45
C ALA A 117 10.92 4.80 -5.74
N GLY A 118 10.88 5.65 -4.70
CA GLY A 118 11.07 7.10 -4.82
C GLY A 118 9.78 7.88 -5.11
N THR A 119 8.61 7.28 -4.93
CA THR A 119 7.33 7.98 -5.12
C THR A 119 6.71 8.46 -3.82
N VAL A 120 6.59 9.77 -3.68
CA VAL A 120 6.01 10.45 -2.52
C VAL A 120 4.78 11.22 -3.01
N SER A 121 3.64 10.53 -3.09
CA SER A 121 2.33 11.13 -3.33
C SER A 121 1.46 10.97 -2.08
N THR A 122 0.26 10.40 -2.18
CA THR A 122 -0.60 10.05 -1.05
C THR A 122 -0.09 8.84 -0.25
N ASN A 123 0.99 8.19 -0.71
CA ASN A 123 1.52 6.96 -0.14
C ASN A 123 1.95 7.04 1.34
N PRO A 124 2.69 8.07 1.80
CA PRO A 124 3.02 8.20 3.22
C PRO A 124 1.77 8.34 4.10
N TRP A 125 0.75 9.04 3.58
CA TRP A 125 -0.51 9.24 4.29
C TRP A 125 -1.27 7.92 4.45
N LEU A 126 -1.45 7.17 3.37
CA LEU A 126 -2.10 5.86 3.42
C LEU A 126 -1.31 4.83 4.25
N LEU A 127 0.02 4.90 4.25
CA LEU A 127 0.86 4.08 5.12
C LEU A 127 0.60 4.37 6.60
N LEU A 128 0.56 5.65 6.99
CA LEU A 128 0.27 6.07 8.35
C LEU A 128 -1.13 5.63 8.80
N LEU A 129 -2.15 5.86 7.97
CA LEU A 129 -3.51 5.46 8.29
C LEU A 129 -3.66 3.94 8.35
N GLY A 130 -3.01 3.22 7.42
CA GLY A 130 -2.95 1.75 7.44
C GLY A 130 -2.31 1.22 8.72
N PHE A 131 -1.28 1.88 9.25
CA PHE A 131 -0.66 1.52 10.52
C PHE A 131 -1.58 1.70 11.72
N ILE A 132 -2.36 2.78 11.74
CA ILE A 132 -3.39 3.02 12.78
C ILE A 132 -4.45 1.90 12.73
N VAL A 133 -4.94 1.53 11.54
CA VAL A 133 -5.90 0.43 11.35
C VAL A 133 -5.29 -0.90 11.79
N PHE A 134 -4.04 -1.19 11.40
CA PHE A 134 -3.36 -2.44 11.73
C PHE A 134 -3.14 -2.60 13.24
N THR A 135 -2.70 -1.55 13.92
CA THR A 135 -2.43 -1.59 15.37
C THR A 135 -3.68 -1.71 16.24
N ALA A 136 -4.86 -1.37 15.70
CA ALA A 136 -6.14 -1.58 16.37
C ALA A 136 -6.49 -3.08 16.52
N GLY A 137 -5.82 -3.97 15.77
CA GLY A 137 -5.92 -5.41 15.95
C GLY A 137 -7.33 -5.91 15.69
N ALA A 138 -7.78 -6.87 16.51
CA ALA A 138 -9.13 -7.43 16.41
C ALA A 138 -10.26 -6.38 16.53
N ASN A 139 -10.01 -5.24 17.19
CA ASN A 139 -11.01 -4.17 17.32
C ASN A 139 -11.31 -3.48 15.98
N ALA A 140 -10.38 -3.54 15.03
CA ALA A 140 -10.53 -2.93 13.71
C ALA A 140 -11.57 -3.65 12.84
N GLY A 141 -11.82 -4.94 13.11
CA GLY A 141 -12.83 -5.78 12.44
C GLY A 141 -14.10 -5.94 13.28
N ARG A 142 -14.34 -5.10 14.29
CA ARG A 142 -15.50 -5.24 15.17
C ARG A 142 -16.82 -4.94 14.46
N PHE A 143 -16.79 -4.01 13.50
CA PHE A 143 -17.93 -3.65 12.66
C PHE A 143 -17.65 -4.08 11.22
N GLY A 144 -17.93 -5.36 10.94
CA GLY A 144 -17.50 -6.04 9.72
C GLY A 144 -16.08 -6.55 9.85
#